data_AF-A0A2U2BEA6-F1
#
_entry.id   AF-A0A2U2BEA6-F1
#
_cell.length_a   1.000
_cell.length_b   1.000
_cell.length_c   1.000
_cell.angle_alpha   90.00
_cell.angle_beta   90.00
_cell.angle_gamma   90.00
#
_symmetry.space_group_name_H-M   'P 1'
#
loop_
_entity.id
_entity.type
_entity.pdbx_description
1 polymer ?
#
loop_
_entity_poly.entity_id
_entity_poly.type
_entity_poly.pdbx_seq_one_letter_code
_entity_poly.pdbx_strand_id
1 'polypeptide(L)'
;MIEKAAEAGLRSLLVGFENFLQDNLKQSNKKQTLKADYEKAVKRLHNLGIMINGSFVCGLNNDNRDVLKRTVDWGVANGITTSPIAFLHPTPEPDCTIK
;
A
#
# COMPACT_ATOMS: atom_id res chain seq x y z
N MET A 1 -17.92 7.70 7.62
CA MET A 1 -17.28 8.74 6.79
C MET A 1 -17.17 8.28 5.35
N ILE A 2 -16.67 7.07 5.10
CA ILE A 2 -16.57 6.50 3.76
C ILE A 2 -17.94 6.27 3.09
N GLU A 3 -18.96 5.94 3.88
CA GLU A 3 -20.35 5.75 3.41
C GLU A 3 -20.93 7.07 2.87
N LYS A 4 -20.80 8.15 3.66
CA LYS A 4 -21.20 9.49 3.24
C LYS A 4 -20.45 9.96 1.99
N ALA A 5 -19.17 9.60 1.88
CA ALA A 5 -18.39 9.91 0.68
C ALA A 5 -18.90 9.12 -0.53
N ALA A 6 -19.26 7.84 -0.36
CA ALA A 6 -19.87 7.01 -1.41
C ALA A 6 -21.23 7.57 -1.87
N GLU A 7 -22.07 7.99 -0.92
CA GLU A 7 -23.34 8.68 -1.16
C GLU A 7 -23.13 9.99 -1.91
N ALA A 8 -22.08 10.74 -1.57
CA ALA A 8 -21.69 11.98 -2.25
C ALA A 8 -21.04 11.76 -3.64
N GLY A 9 -20.97 10.51 -4.13
CA GLY A 9 -20.49 10.20 -5.48
C GLY A 9 -19.03 9.76 -5.56
N LEU A 10 -18.37 9.45 -4.45
CA LEU A 10 -17.04 8.83 -4.48
C LEU A 10 -17.12 7.45 -5.15
N ARG A 11 -16.27 7.21 -6.15
CA ARG A 11 -16.22 5.96 -6.92
C ARG A 11 -14.85 5.29 -6.95
N SER A 12 -13.80 6.00 -6.56
CA SER A 12 -12.44 5.46 -6.55
C SER A 12 -11.58 6.10 -5.46
N LEU A 13 -10.69 5.32 -4.87
CA LEU A 13 -9.72 5.76 -3.87
C LEU A 13 -8.32 5.25 -4.17
N LEU A 14 -7.33 6.10 -3.89
CA LEU A 14 -5.93 5.70 -3.84
C LEU A 14 -5.60 5.25 -2.42
N VAL A 15 -5.17 3.99 -2.27
CA VAL A 15 -4.81 3.39 -0.98
C VAL A 15 -3.34 2.97 -1.04
N GLY A 16 -2.52 3.51 -0.15
CA GLY A 16 -1.13 3.07 0.03
C GLY A 16 -1.10 1.75 0.79
N PHE A 17 -0.89 0.65 0.09
CA PHE A 17 -0.63 -0.66 0.69
C PHE A 17 0.90 -0.79 0.83
N GLU A 18 1.40 -0.61 2.05
CA GLU A 18 2.81 -0.88 2.30
C GLU A 18 3.07 -2.39 2.30
N ASN A 19 4.31 -2.72 1.95
CA ASN A 19 4.76 -4.06 1.61
C ASN A 19 4.34 -5.17 2.62
N PHE A 20 3.94 -6.33 2.08
CA PHE A 20 3.38 -7.48 2.80
C PHE A 20 4.40 -8.30 3.62
N LEU A 21 5.63 -7.80 3.80
CA LEU A 21 6.59 -8.38 4.73
C LEU A 21 6.42 -7.73 6.10
N GLN A 22 5.94 -8.52 7.05
CA GLN A 22 5.68 -8.09 8.43
C GLN A 22 6.90 -7.44 9.09
N ASP A 23 8.12 -7.79 8.65
CA ASP A 23 9.36 -7.22 9.17
C ASP A 23 9.70 -5.84 8.57
N ASN A 24 9.29 -5.55 7.33
CA ASN A 24 9.39 -4.21 6.75
C ASN A 24 8.40 -3.23 7.41
N LEU A 25 7.24 -3.74 7.85
CA LEU A 25 6.24 -3.01 8.62
C LEU A 25 6.70 -2.67 10.04
N LYS A 26 7.64 -3.44 10.61
CA LYS A 26 8.25 -3.14 11.92
C LYS A 26 9.35 -2.08 11.83
N GLN A 27 10.12 -2.05 10.74
CA GLN A 27 11.14 -1.02 10.49
C GLN A 27 10.53 0.32 10.06
N SER A 28 9.44 0.29 9.30
CA SER A 28 8.67 1.49 9.00
C SER A 28 7.94 1.91 10.28
N ASN A 29 8.26 3.07 10.85
CA ASN A 29 7.70 3.60 12.12
C ASN A 29 6.15 3.80 12.13
N LYS A 30 5.41 3.22 11.18
CA LYS A 30 3.97 3.30 11.01
C LYS A 30 3.25 2.18 11.77
N LYS A 31 3.09 2.39 13.08
CA LYS A 31 2.32 1.51 14.00
C LYS A 31 0.87 1.22 13.54
N GLN A 32 0.30 2.05 12.67
CA GLN A 32 -1.06 1.89 12.13
C GLN A 32 -1.19 0.74 11.13
N THR A 33 -0.09 0.38 10.46
CA THR A 33 -0.01 -0.64 9.39
C THR A 33 0.06 -2.07 9.95
N LEU A 34 0.59 -2.23 11.17
CA LEU A 34 0.78 -3.53 11.86
C LEU A 34 -0.52 -4.19 12.37
N LYS A 35 -1.65 -3.47 12.41
CA LYS A 35 -2.95 -3.97 12.91
C LYS A 35 -4.09 -3.82 11.91
N ALA A 36 -3.81 -3.35 10.69
CA ALA A 36 -4.84 -3.13 9.69
C ALA A 36 -5.17 -4.43 8.97
N ASP A 37 -6.42 -4.88 9.10
CA ASP A 37 -6.98 -5.94 8.26
C ASP A 37 -7.32 -5.35 6.89
N TYR A 38 -6.33 -5.38 5.99
CA TYR A 38 -6.44 -4.83 4.64
C TYR A 38 -7.53 -5.52 3.83
N GLU A 39 -7.73 -6.82 4.01
CA GLU A 39 -8.78 -7.57 3.31
C GLU A 39 -10.17 -7.09 3.74
N LYS A 40 -10.37 -6.86 5.05
CA LYS A 40 -11.61 -6.28 5.56
C LYS A 40 -11.84 -4.86 5.04
N ALA A 41 -10.79 -4.05 4.93
CA ALA A 41 -10.88 -2.69 4.38
C ALA A 41 -11.26 -2.73 2.90
N VAL A 42 -10.57 -3.56 2.10
CA VAL A 42 -10.86 -3.78 0.68
C VAL A 42 -12.30 -4.23 0.48
N LYS A 43 -12.73 -5.25 1.24
CA LYS A 43 -14.10 -5.79 1.17
C LYS A 43 -15.15 -4.71 1.46
N ARG A 44 -14.90 -3.85 2.47
CA ARG A 44 -15.82 -2.75 2.79
C ARG A 44 -15.92 -1.73 1.66
N LEU A 45 -14.80 -1.37 1.02
CA LEU A 45 -14.79 -0.43 -0.11
C LEU A 45 -15.52 -1.01 -1.33
N HIS A 46 -15.27 -2.28 -1.64
CA HIS A 46 -15.96 -2.99 -2.72
C HIS A 46 -17.47 -3.10 -2.48
N ASN A 47 -17.89 -3.38 -1.24
CA ASN A 47 -19.32 -3.41 -0.89
C ASN A 47 -20.01 -2.05 -1.09
N LEU A 48 -19.26 -0.94 -1.07
CA LEU A 48 -19.77 0.40 -1.34
C LEU A 48 -19.67 0.78 -2.83
N GLY A 49 -19.23 -0.13 -3.70
CA GLY A 49 -19.01 0.14 -5.12
C GLY A 49 -17.82 1.05 -5.40
N ILE A 50 -16.89 1.18 -4.44
CA ILE A 50 -15.69 2.02 -4.59
C ILE A 50 -14.55 1.17 -5.13
N MET A 51 -14.00 1.57 -6.27
CA MET A 51 -12.80 0.98 -6.85
C MET A 51 -11.54 1.37 -6.07
N ILE A 52 -10.56 0.48 -6.01
CA ILE A 52 -9.32 0.71 -5.27
C ILE A 52 -8.15 0.80 -6.25
N ASN A 53 -7.45 1.92 -6.22
CA ASN A 53 -6.13 2.06 -6.81
C ASN A 53 -5.10 1.84 -5.69
N GLY A 54 -4.36 0.74 -5.75
CA GLY A 54 -3.37 0.38 -4.74
C GLY A 54 -2.00 0.96 -5.07
N SER A 55 -1.38 1.72 -4.19
CA SER A 55 0.01 2.15 -4.35
C SER A 55 0.91 1.27 -3.49
N PHE A 56 1.96 0.71 -4.08
CA PHE A 56 2.88 -0.21 -3.42
C PHE A 56 4.32 0.30 -3.51
N VAL A 57 5.13 -0.02 -2.49
CA VAL A 57 6.57 0.28 -2.48
C VAL A 57 7.36 -1.03 -2.41
N CYS A 58 8.36 -1.18 -3.28
CA CYS A 58 9.31 -2.29 -3.31
C CYS A 58 10.75 -1.75 -3.26
N GLY A 59 11.71 -2.59 -2.87
CA GLY A 59 13.12 -2.20 -2.70
C GLY A 59 13.49 -1.84 -1.25
N LEU A 60 12.72 -2.33 -0.27
CA LEU A 60 13.08 -2.22 1.15
C LEU A 60 14.15 -3.26 1.52
N ASN A 61 14.87 -3.02 2.62
CA ASN A 61 16.03 -3.83 3.03
C ASN A 61 15.76 -5.34 3.10
N ASN A 62 14.53 -5.76 3.46
CA ASN A 62 14.19 -7.18 3.57
C ASN A 62 13.43 -7.71 2.35
N ASP A 63 13.37 -6.95 1.25
CA ASP A 63 12.73 -7.41 0.03
C ASP A 63 13.54 -8.50 -0.64
N ASN A 64 12.86 -9.60 -0.93
CA ASN A 64 13.39 -10.73 -1.65
C ASN A 64 12.88 -10.71 -3.10
N ARG A 65 13.40 -11.61 -3.93
CA ARG A 65 13.11 -11.63 -5.38
C ARG A 65 11.62 -11.88 -5.69
N ASP A 66 10.88 -12.47 -4.77
CA ASP A 66 9.44 -12.77 -4.90
C ASP A 66 8.51 -11.64 -4.42
N VAL A 67 9.03 -10.53 -3.85
CA VAL A 67 8.20 -9.44 -3.33
C VAL A 67 7.23 -8.86 -4.36
N LEU A 68 7.69 -8.71 -5.61
CA LEU A 68 6.86 -8.20 -6.71
C LEU A 68 5.75 -9.18 -7.04
N LYS A 69 6.08 -10.48 -7.15
CA LYS A 69 5.11 -11.53 -7.44
C LYS A 69 4.03 -11.57 -6.37
N ARG A 70 4.41 -11.55 -5.09
CA ARG A 70 3.46 -11.56 -3.97
C ARG A 70 2.56 -10.32 -3.95
N THR A 71 3.13 -9.15 -4.24
CA THR A 71 2.37 -7.90 -4.32
C THR A 71 1.33 -7.94 -5.44
N VAL A 72 1.71 -8.41 -6.63
CA VAL A 72 0.80 -8.57 -7.77
C VAL A 72 -0.27 -9.62 -7.48
N ASP A 73 0.12 -10.81 -6.99
CA ASP A 73 -0.81 -11.89 -6.66
C ASP A 73 -1.86 -11.42 -5.64
N TRP A 74 -1.42 -10.68 -4.61
CA TRP A 74 -2.34 -10.11 -3.62
C TRP A 74 -3.28 -9.07 -4.24
N GLY A 75 -2.75 -8.16 -5.08
CA GLY A 75 -3.55 -7.14 -5.74
C GLY A 75 -4.63 -7.74 -6.65
N VAL A 76 -4.29 -8.79 -7.40
CA VAL A 76 -5.24 -9.54 -8.24
C VAL A 76 -6.28 -10.25 -7.37
N ALA A 77 -5.85 -10.97 -6.33
CA ALA A 77 -6.77 -11.68 -5.44
C ALA A 77 -7.76 -10.75 -4.72
N ASN A 78 -7.35 -9.50 -4.48
CA ASN A 78 -8.15 -8.50 -3.77
C ASN A 78 -8.85 -7.50 -4.71
N GLY A 79 -8.84 -7.72 -6.03
CA GLY A 79 -9.58 -6.88 -6.99
C GLY A 79 -9.10 -5.42 -7.05
N ILE A 80 -7.81 -5.18 -6.83
CA ILE A 80 -7.21 -3.85 -6.94
C ILE A 80 -7.19 -3.43 -8.42
N THR A 81 -7.82 -2.29 -8.74
CA THR A 81 -8.09 -1.84 -10.10
C THR A 81 -6.84 -1.35 -10.83
N THR A 82 -5.99 -0.58 -10.14
CA THR A 82 -4.68 -0.17 -10.65
C THR A 82 -3.64 -0.28 -9.55
N SER A 83 -2.40 -0.63 -9.90
CA SER A 83 -1.34 -0.89 -8.93
C SER A 83 0.01 -0.29 -9.33
N PRO A 84 0.19 1.06 -9.25
CA PRO A 84 1.52 1.63 -9.38
C PRO A 84 2.46 1.07 -8.31
N ILE A 85 3.60 0.54 -8.76
CA ILE A 85 4.68 0.06 -7.89
C ILE A 85 5.83 1.07 -7.97
N ALA A 86 6.13 1.70 -6.84
CA ALA A 86 7.28 2.57 -6.68
C ALA A 86 8.48 1.75 -6.16
N PHE A 87 9.59 1.79 -6.88
CA PHE A 87 10.85 1.25 -6.38
C PHE A 87 11.58 2.30 -5.55
N LEU A 88 11.82 1.98 -4.28
CA LEU A 88 12.65 2.79 -3.41
C LEU A 88 14.08 2.77 -3.97
N HIS A 89 14.50 3.91 -4.48
CA HIS A 89 15.91 4.17 -4.71
C HIS A 89 16.48 4.73 -3.42
N PRO A 90 17.62 4.23 -2.90
CA PRO A 90 18.31 4.89 -1.81
C PRO A 90 18.65 6.29 -2.30
N THR A 91 17.94 7.29 -1.77
CA THR A 91 18.33 8.68 -1.95
C THR A 91 19.67 8.84 -1.25
N PRO A 92 20.73 9.35 -1.90
CA PRO A 92 21.89 9.80 -1.14
C PRO A 92 21.36 10.79 -0.11
N GLU A 93 21.63 10.56 1.17
CA GLU A 93 21.31 11.55 2.19
C GLU A 93 21.94 12.88 1.76
N PRO A 94 21.23 14.02 1.81
CA PRO A 94 21.92 15.28 1.78
C PRO A 94 22.80 15.31 3.02
N ASP A 95 24.09 15.04 2.81
CA ASP A 95 25.17 15.26 3.77
C ASP A 95 24.94 16.61 4.44
N CYS A 96 24.46 16.57 5.68
CA CYS A 96 24.38 17.72 6.55
C CYS A 96 25.75 17.95 7.18
N THR A 97 26.75 18.19 6.32
CA THR A 97 28.05 18.70 6.73
C THR A 97 28.48 19.73 5.70
N ILE A 98 28.12 20.99 5.98
CA ILE A 98 28.81 22.14 5.40
C ILE A 98 30.27 22.04 5.86
N LYS A 99 31.17 21.76 4.92
CA LYS A 99 32.56 22.22 5.03
C LYS A 99 32.63 23.69 4.62
#